data_AF-A0A1Q7YBU1-F1
#
_entry.id   AF-A0A1Q7YBU1-F1
#
_cell.length_a   1.000
_cell.length_b   1.000
_cell.length_c   1.000
_cell.angle_alpha   90.00
_cell.angle_beta   90.00
_cell.angle_gamma   90.00
#
_symmetry.space_group_name_H-M   'P 1'
#
loop_
_entity.id
_entity.type
_entity.pdbx_description
1 polymer ?
#
loop_
_entity_poly.entity_id
_entity_poly.type
_entity_poly.pdbx_seq_one_letter_code
_entity_poly.pdbx_strand_id
1 'polypeptide(L)'
;MSVDSPAALREFIDNRAAAAFSIKKPLVFGEFGMSVEGYQGFSQVEWFRAYFDGVIEAGASGALYWILTPDERRGYGIAYTTQRDEQVRAEIRRASELFALHRNDSPPSSLLDANQHLIPHQFAFTRSANDPVIQPDASVITTPNGTINLYRFKPEAAASARFEKLGSGEGYIWGYGAGFVEYIVPAREESRKVKSIIVRAHIQPVIPSDTPMTMRQTRVTLIINGTDCGSRLIPVEQPRTALIQEWQVDSLLVRLRASRGQPLSIRFAVKVDADRPFGLNISNWPEGFDAHEAKPVEVEVR
;
A
#
# COMPACT_ATOMS: atom_id res chain seq x y z
N MET A 1 -10.13 -6.43 0.02
CA MET A 1 -9.72 -5.94 -1.31
C MET A 1 -10.80 -4.93 -1.67
N SER A 2 -10.54 -3.63 -1.58
CA SER A 2 -11.63 -2.64 -1.77
C SER A 2 -11.76 -2.29 -3.25
N VAL A 3 -12.31 -3.25 -4.01
CA VAL A 3 -13.01 -2.90 -5.24
C VAL A 3 -14.44 -2.64 -4.81
N ASP A 4 -14.83 -1.37 -4.80
CA ASP A 4 -16.09 -0.90 -4.24
C ASP A 4 -17.17 -0.63 -5.30
N SER A 5 -16.80 -0.72 -6.57
CA SER A 5 -17.73 -0.65 -7.70
C SER A 5 -17.32 -1.58 -8.85
N PRO A 6 -18.27 -2.01 -9.70
CA PRO A 6 -17.94 -2.76 -10.92
C PRO A 6 -16.95 -2.03 -11.83
N ALA A 7 -16.99 -0.70 -11.89
CA ALA A 7 -16.05 0.10 -12.67
C ALA A 7 -14.61 -0.02 -12.15
N ALA A 8 -14.42 -0.08 -10.83
CA ALA A 8 -13.10 -0.22 -10.21
C ALA A 8 -12.47 -1.61 -10.43
N LEU A 9 -13.24 -2.62 -10.88
CA LEU A 9 -12.67 -3.93 -11.25
C LEU A 9 -11.66 -3.83 -12.39
N ARG A 10 -11.89 -2.90 -13.33
CA ARG A 10 -11.07 -2.83 -14.54
C ARG A 10 -9.61 -2.54 -14.19
N GLU A 11 -9.37 -1.55 -13.35
CA GLU A 11 -8.02 -1.21 -12.91
C GLU A 11 -7.35 -2.37 -12.18
N PHE A 12 -8.09 -3.08 -11.32
CA PHE A 12 -7.59 -4.28 -10.66
C PHE A 12 -7.16 -5.35 -11.69
N ILE A 13 -7.99 -5.62 -12.70
CA ILE A 13 -7.74 -6.64 -13.71
C ILE A 13 -6.56 -6.27 -14.60
N ASP A 14 -6.58 -5.08 -15.19
CA ASP A 14 -5.56 -4.58 -16.12
C ASP A 14 -4.16 -4.64 -15.51
N ASN A 15 -4.08 -4.30 -14.22
CA ASN A 15 -2.84 -4.32 -13.48
C ASN A 15 -2.23 -5.73 -13.35
N ARG A 16 -3.04 -6.75 -13.02
CA ARG A 16 -2.55 -8.15 -12.96
C ARG A 16 -2.21 -8.67 -14.36
N ALA A 17 -3.02 -8.31 -15.35
CA ALA A 17 -2.79 -8.70 -16.75
C ALA A 17 -1.44 -8.20 -17.23
N ALA A 18 -1.17 -6.90 -17.07
CA ALA A 18 0.11 -6.32 -17.44
C ALA A 18 1.30 -6.91 -16.67
N ALA A 19 1.15 -7.17 -15.37
CA ALA A 19 2.19 -7.84 -14.59
C ALA A 19 2.51 -9.23 -15.16
N ALA A 20 1.50 -10.04 -15.49
CA ALA A 20 1.69 -11.35 -16.12
C ALA A 20 2.34 -11.25 -17.51
N PHE A 21 1.90 -10.30 -18.34
CA PHE A 21 2.44 -10.11 -19.69
C PHE A 21 3.87 -9.60 -19.70
N SER A 22 4.27 -8.79 -18.71
CA SER A 22 5.66 -8.30 -18.57
C SER A 22 6.67 -9.45 -18.42
N ILE A 23 6.24 -10.56 -17.82
CA ILE A 23 7.02 -11.79 -17.66
C ILE A 23 6.64 -12.87 -18.69
N LYS A 24 5.89 -12.49 -19.74
CA LYS A 24 5.46 -13.33 -20.86
C LYS A 24 4.69 -14.59 -20.41
N LYS A 25 3.87 -14.47 -19.37
CA LYS A 25 3.01 -15.55 -18.89
C LYS A 25 1.53 -15.27 -19.19
N PRO A 26 0.74 -16.32 -19.49
CA PRO A 26 -0.70 -16.19 -19.51
C PRO A 26 -1.22 -15.90 -18.09
N LEU A 27 -2.34 -15.18 -18.01
CA LEU A 27 -3.04 -14.92 -16.76
C LEU A 27 -4.38 -15.65 -16.76
N VAL A 28 -4.67 -16.35 -15.65
CA VAL A 28 -6.01 -16.86 -15.35
C VAL A 28 -6.40 -16.32 -13.98
N PHE A 29 -7.57 -15.68 -13.89
CA PHE A 29 -8.11 -15.27 -12.62
C PHE A 29 -8.77 -16.47 -11.95
N GLY A 30 -8.17 -16.92 -10.83
CA GLY A 30 -8.52 -18.18 -10.20
C GLY A 30 -9.86 -18.19 -9.45
N GLU A 31 -10.30 -17.04 -8.95
CA GLU A 31 -11.53 -16.93 -8.17
C GLU A 31 -12.15 -15.54 -8.29
N PHE A 32 -13.47 -15.51 -8.40
CA PHE A 32 -14.31 -14.32 -8.23
C PHE A 32 -15.66 -14.74 -7.66
N GLY A 33 -16.18 -13.97 -6.71
CA GLY A 33 -17.48 -14.22 -6.11
C GLY A 33 -18.12 -12.92 -5.66
N MET A 34 -19.45 -12.89 -5.68
CA MET A 34 -20.24 -11.77 -5.20
C MET A 34 -21.47 -12.31 -4.47
N SER A 35 -21.87 -11.65 -3.39
CA SER A 35 -23.09 -12.01 -2.65
C SER A 35 -24.31 -11.90 -3.54
N VAL A 36 -25.35 -12.68 -3.27
CA VAL A 36 -26.63 -12.61 -4.02
C VAL A 36 -27.26 -11.23 -3.94
N GLU A 37 -27.08 -10.53 -2.81
CA GLU A 37 -27.54 -9.16 -2.59
C GLU A 37 -26.70 -8.11 -3.36
N GLY A 38 -25.58 -8.51 -3.96
CA GLY A 38 -24.62 -7.61 -4.55
C GLY A 38 -23.79 -6.85 -3.51
N TYR A 39 -23.20 -5.72 -3.93
CA TYR A 39 -22.36 -4.89 -3.07
C TYR A 39 -22.40 -3.43 -3.53
N GLN A 40 -22.44 -2.51 -2.57
CA GLN A 40 -22.42 -1.05 -2.79
C GLN A 40 -23.47 -0.54 -3.79
N GLY A 41 -24.68 -1.10 -3.75
CA GLY A 41 -25.79 -0.68 -4.60
C GLY A 41 -25.79 -1.28 -6.01
N PHE A 42 -24.82 -2.13 -6.34
CA PHE A 42 -24.78 -2.87 -7.60
C PHE A 42 -25.16 -4.34 -7.39
N SER A 43 -25.95 -4.88 -8.31
CA SER A 43 -26.41 -6.27 -8.28
C SER A 43 -25.27 -7.27 -8.51
N GLN A 44 -25.49 -8.51 -8.08
CA GLN A 44 -24.57 -9.62 -8.35
C GLN A 44 -24.26 -9.75 -9.85
N VAL A 45 -25.26 -9.61 -10.72
CA VAL A 45 -25.11 -9.73 -12.18
C VAL A 45 -24.22 -8.64 -12.76
N GLU A 46 -24.36 -7.38 -12.30
CA GLU A 46 -23.51 -6.27 -12.74
C GLU A 46 -22.04 -6.50 -12.38
N TRP A 47 -21.79 -7.03 -11.18
CA TRP A 47 -20.45 -7.41 -10.74
C TRP A 47 -19.84 -8.52 -11.60
N PHE A 48 -20.61 -9.58 -11.89
CA PHE A 48 -20.15 -10.68 -12.76
C PHE A 48 -19.89 -10.22 -14.19
N ARG A 49 -20.76 -9.37 -14.74
CA ARG A 49 -20.58 -8.79 -16.09
C ARG A 49 -19.28 -7.99 -16.16
N ALA A 50 -19.09 -7.04 -15.25
CA ALA A 50 -17.89 -6.21 -15.23
C ALA A 50 -16.61 -7.03 -15.02
N TYR A 51 -16.67 -8.08 -14.19
CA TYR A 51 -15.56 -9.01 -14.02
C TYR A 51 -15.21 -9.71 -15.34
N PHE A 52 -16.18 -10.36 -16.00
CA PHE A 52 -15.90 -11.09 -17.23
C PHE A 52 -15.48 -10.18 -18.38
N ASP A 53 -16.21 -9.08 -18.62
CA ASP A 53 -15.86 -8.11 -19.68
C ASP A 53 -14.46 -7.55 -19.44
N GLY A 54 -14.14 -7.17 -18.21
CA GLY A 54 -12.80 -6.68 -17.85
C GLY A 54 -11.71 -7.72 -18.11
N VAL A 55 -11.91 -8.98 -17.74
CA VAL A 55 -10.91 -10.04 -17.93
C VAL A 55 -10.69 -10.34 -19.42
N ILE A 56 -11.77 -10.39 -20.21
CA ILE A 56 -11.72 -10.62 -21.67
C ILE A 56 -10.99 -9.47 -22.35
N GLU A 57 -11.39 -8.23 -22.06
CA GLU A 57 -10.80 -7.04 -22.68
C GLU A 57 -9.34 -6.83 -22.29
N ALA A 58 -8.92 -7.29 -21.10
CA ALA A 58 -7.53 -7.30 -20.69
C ALA A 58 -6.68 -8.39 -21.39
N GLY A 59 -7.30 -9.28 -22.18
CA GLY A 59 -6.62 -10.37 -22.89
C GLY A 59 -6.15 -11.50 -21.98
N ALA A 60 -6.78 -11.71 -20.82
CA ALA A 60 -6.43 -12.84 -19.97
C ALA A 60 -6.89 -14.16 -20.59
N SER A 61 -6.20 -15.25 -20.26
CA SER A 61 -6.46 -16.59 -20.81
C SER A 61 -7.66 -17.30 -20.16
N GLY A 62 -8.23 -16.75 -19.09
CA GLY A 62 -9.43 -17.29 -18.48
C GLY A 62 -9.84 -16.61 -17.18
N ALA A 63 -11.08 -16.89 -16.77
CA ALA A 63 -11.69 -16.44 -15.54
C ALA A 63 -12.45 -17.61 -14.88
N LEU A 64 -12.32 -17.73 -13.57
CA LEU A 64 -13.04 -18.69 -12.74
C LEU A 64 -13.90 -17.95 -11.72
N TYR A 65 -15.06 -18.51 -11.41
CA TYR A 65 -15.95 -18.00 -10.37
C TYR A 65 -16.15 -19.01 -9.25
N TRP A 66 -16.47 -18.50 -8.06
CA TRP A 66 -16.56 -19.27 -6.82
C TRP A 66 -17.97 -19.12 -6.23
N ILE A 67 -18.81 -20.15 -6.17
CA ILE A 67 -18.72 -21.50 -6.78
C ILE A 67 -20.03 -21.87 -7.43
N LEU A 68 -20.01 -22.81 -8.37
CA LEU A 68 -21.20 -23.54 -8.80
C LEU A 68 -21.59 -24.58 -7.74
N THR A 69 -22.85 -24.57 -7.30
CA THR A 69 -23.31 -25.42 -6.19
C THR A 69 -24.76 -25.88 -6.39
N PRO A 70 -25.20 -27.04 -5.85
CA PRO A 70 -26.62 -27.37 -5.78
C PRO A 70 -27.33 -26.70 -4.59
N ASP A 71 -26.58 -26.21 -3.59
CA ASP A 71 -27.11 -25.66 -2.34
C ASP A 71 -27.44 -24.16 -2.47
N GLU A 72 -28.73 -23.85 -2.42
CA GLU A 72 -29.26 -22.48 -2.46
C GLU A 72 -28.93 -21.65 -1.22
N ARG A 73 -28.57 -22.27 -0.09
CA ARG A 73 -28.30 -21.55 1.17
C ARG A 73 -26.89 -20.98 1.24
N ARG A 74 -26.04 -21.33 0.29
CA ARG A 74 -24.65 -20.88 0.25
C ARG A 74 -24.60 -19.44 -0.29
N GLY A 75 -24.39 -18.47 0.60
CA GLY A 75 -24.67 -17.04 0.36
C GLY A 75 -24.06 -16.40 -0.90
N TYR A 76 -22.87 -16.81 -1.33
CA TYR A 76 -22.24 -16.34 -2.59
C TYR A 76 -22.23 -17.40 -3.71
N GLY A 77 -22.72 -18.60 -3.41
CA GLY A 77 -22.70 -19.72 -4.35
C GLY A 77 -23.78 -19.56 -5.42
N ILE A 78 -23.42 -19.90 -6.65
CA ILE A 78 -24.31 -19.89 -7.81
C ILE A 78 -25.00 -21.25 -7.85
N ALA A 79 -26.24 -21.30 -7.39
CA ALA A 79 -27.09 -22.46 -7.44
C ALA A 79 -27.44 -22.79 -8.90
N TYR A 80 -27.35 -24.05 -9.34
CA TYR A 80 -27.87 -24.47 -10.67
C TYR A 80 -29.25 -25.16 -10.60
N THR A 81 -29.76 -25.34 -9.39
CA THR A 81 -31.02 -26.02 -9.08
C THR A 81 -32.21 -25.06 -8.96
N THR A 82 -31.97 -23.74 -8.96
CA THR A 82 -33.01 -22.73 -8.68
C THR A 82 -33.03 -21.59 -9.71
N GLN A 83 -34.14 -20.87 -9.79
CA GLN A 83 -34.29 -19.69 -10.65
C GLN A 83 -33.56 -18.44 -10.13
N ARG A 84 -33.25 -18.38 -8.82
CA ARG A 84 -32.59 -17.23 -8.18
C ARG A 84 -31.37 -16.74 -8.96
N ASP A 85 -30.50 -17.67 -9.38
CA ASP A 85 -29.22 -17.35 -10.01
C ASP A 85 -29.26 -17.46 -11.54
N GLU A 86 -30.44 -17.55 -12.14
CA GLU A 86 -30.60 -17.72 -13.59
C GLU A 86 -29.93 -16.59 -14.39
N GLN A 87 -30.05 -15.35 -13.92
CA GLN A 87 -29.41 -14.20 -14.56
C GLN A 87 -27.88 -14.28 -14.51
N VAL A 88 -27.31 -14.71 -13.38
CA VAL A 88 -25.85 -14.90 -13.27
C VAL A 88 -25.39 -16.07 -14.14
N ARG A 89 -26.13 -17.18 -14.19
CA ARG A 89 -25.83 -18.29 -15.11
C ARG A 89 -25.94 -17.89 -16.59
N ALA A 90 -26.86 -16.99 -16.94
CA ALA A 90 -26.93 -16.42 -18.28
C ALA A 90 -25.69 -15.57 -18.59
N GLU A 91 -25.26 -14.76 -17.63
CA GLU A 91 -24.04 -13.94 -17.73
C GLU A 91 -22.77 -14.81 -17.88
N ILE A 92 -22.66 -15.90 -17.14
CA ILE A 92 -21.57 -16.89 -17.28
C ILE A 92 -21.56 -17.51 -18.69
N ARG A 93 -22.73 -17.87 -19.22
CA ARG A 93 -22.83 -18.40 -20.59
C ARG A 93 -22.38 -17.38 -21.63
N ARG A 94 -22.86 -16.14 -21.53
CA ARG A 94 -22.44 -15.02 -22.40
C ARG A 94 -20.92 -14.83 -22.35
N ALA A 95 -20.34 -14.80 -21.15
CA ALA A 95 -18.91 -14.64 -20.98
C ALA A 95 -18.13 -15.80 -21.61
N SER A 96 -18.59 -17.04 -21.43
CA SER A 96 -17.96 -18.22 -22.05
C SER A 96 -17.94 -18.13 -23.58
N GLU A 97 -19.00 -17.62 -24.20
CA GLU A 97 -19.07 -17.41 -25.65
C GLU A 97 -18.09 -16.32 -26.09
N LEU A 98 -18.01 -15.21 -25.35
CA LEU A 98 -17.06 -14.13 -25.65
C LEU A 98 -15.60 -14.59 -25.51
N PHE A 99 -15.25 -15.33 -24.45
CA PHE A 99 -13.90 -15.91 -24.34
C PHE A 99 -13.56 -16.80 -25.54
N ALA A 100 -14.53 -17.57 -26.06
CA ALA A 100 -14.31 -18.40 -27.25
C ALA A 100 -14.07 -17.55 -28.51
N LEU A 101 -14.77 -16.43 -28.66
CA LEU A 101 -14.59 -15.49 -29.76
C LEU A 101 -13.23 -14.79 -29.72
N HIS A 102 -12.75 -14.43 -28.53
CA HIS A 102 -11.49 -13.70 -28.30
C HIS A 102 -10.27 -14.60 -28.05
N ARG A 103 -10.39 -15.93 -28.24
CA ARG A 103 -9.34 -16.92 -27.88
C ARG A 103 -7.96 -16.69 -28.52
N ASN A 104 -7.91 -15.95 -29.64
CA ASN A 104 -6.71 -15.69 -30.42
C ASN A 104 -6.31 -14.21 -30.42
N ASP A 105 -7.00 -13.38 -29.65
CA ASP A 105 -6.71 -11.96 -29.59
C ASP A 105 -5.37 -11.74 -28.89
N SER A 106 -4.62 -10.77 -29.39
CA SER A 106 -3.43 -10.31 -28.69
C SER A 106 -3.85 -9.42 -27.53
N PRO A 107 -3.13 -9.45 -26.39
CA PRO A 107 -3.38 -8.50 -25.32
C PRO A 107 -3.31 -7.05 -25.81
N PRO A 108 -4.12 -6.14 -25.23
CA PRO A 108 -4.06 -4.73 -25.58
C PRO A 108 -2.64 -4.18 -25.45
N SER A 109 -2.20 -3.40 -26.45
CA SER A 109 -0.84 -2.84 -26.47
C SER A 109 -0.55 -1.94 -25.27
N SER A 110 -1.57 -1.28 -24.71
CA SER A 110 -1.44 -0.52 -23.46
C SER A 110 -0.91 -1.41 -22.34
N LEU A 111 -1.50 -2.59 -22.13
CA LEU A 111 -1.11 -3.54 -21.09
C LEU A 111 0.24 -4.24 -21.33
N LEU A 112 0.83 -4.07 -22.52
CA LEU A 112 2.17 -4.57 -22.85
C LEU A 112 3.27 -3.53 -22.54
N ASP A 113 2.91 -2.27 -22.31
CA ASP A 113 3.86 -1.24 -21.89
C ASP A 113 4.15 -1.37 -20.39
N ALA A 114 5.28 -2.00 -20.09
CA ALA A 114 5.82 -2.16 -18.75
C ALA A 114 5.89 -0.83 -17.96
N ASN A 115 6.14 0.30 -18.63
CA ASN A 115 6.25 1.60 -17.96
C ASN A 115 4.90 2.16 -17.50
N GLN A 116 3.79 1.68 -18.08
CA GLN A 116 2.43 2.15 -17.75
C GLN A 116 1.75 1.29 -16.68
N HIS A 117 2.15 0.03 -16.53
CA HIS A 117 1.36 -0.94 -15.75
C HIS A 117 2.14 -1.83 -14.77
N LEU A 118 3.47 -1.73 -14.67
CA LEU A 118 4.25 -2.45 -13.65
C LEU A 118 4.25 -1.78 -12.27
N ILE A 119 3.50 -0.69 -12.08
CA ILE A 119 3.20 -0.21 -10.73
C ILE A 119 1.88 -0.86 -10.33
N PRO A 120 1.87 -1.94 -9.53
CA PRO A 120 0.65 -2.55 -9.01
C PRO A 120 -0.30 -1.46 -8.49
N HIS A 121 -1.62 -1.53 -8.78
CA HIS A 121 -2.59 -0.52 -8.34
C HIS A 121 -2.34 -0.21 -6.86
N GLN A 122 -1.93 1.02 -6.58
CA GLN A 122 -1.58 1.43 -5.24
C GLN A 122 -2.76 2.18 -4.65
N PHE A 123 -3.32 1.62 -3.59
CA PHE A 123 -4.19 2.38 -2.71
C PHE A 123 -3.41 3.58 -2.22
N ALA A 124 -4.03 4.76 -2.24
CA ALA A 124 -3.41 5.97 -1.77
C ALA A 124 -4.41 6.77 -0.95
N PHE A 125 -3.89 7.52 0.02
CA PHE A 125 -4.63 8.61 0.63
C PHE A 125 -3.72 9.82 0.77
N THR A 126 -4.34 10.98 0.89
CA THR A 126 -3.66 12.23 1.24
C THR A 126 -4.59 13.02 2.13
N ARG A 127 -4.08 13.49 3.26
CA ARG A 127 -4.79 14.35 4.20
C ARG A 127 -4.58 15.81 3.83
N SER A 128 -5.53 16.66 4.23
CA SER A 128 -5.36 18.11 4.12
C SER A 128 -4.17 18.57 4.97
N ALA A 129 -3.43 19.56 4.48
CA ALA A 129 -2.31 20.16 5.23
C ALA A 129 -2.75 20.78 6.58
N ASN A 130 -4.05 21.09 6.71
CA ASN A 130 -4.65 21.65 7.92
C ASN A 130 -5.32 20.59 8.81
N ASP A 131 -5.20 19.30 8.48
CA ASP A 131 -5.73 18.22 9.32
C ASP A 131 -4.98 18.21 10.67
N PRO A 132 -5.65 18.37 11.82
CA PRO A 132 -4.98 18.37 13.11
C PRO A 132 -4.31 17.01 13.40
N VAL A 133 -4.77 15.91 12.79
CA VAL A 133 -4.21 14.57 13.01
C VAL A 133 -2.76 14.47 12.50
N ILE A 134 -2.39 15.23 11.47
CA ILE A 134 -1.04 15.16 10.89
C ILE A 134 0.00 15.99 11.65
N GLN A 135 -0.43 16.73 12.67
CA GLN A 135 0.47 17.57 13.45
C GLN A 135 1.29 16.72 14.42
N PRO A 136 2.62 16.88 14.46
CA PRO A 136 3.45 16.19 15.45
C PRO A 136 3.26 16.76 16.85
N ASP A 137 3.57 15.93 17.85
CA ASP A 137 3.92 16.41 19.18
C ASP A 137 5.32 17.07 19.06
N ALA A 138 5.36 18.40 19.00
CA ALA A 138 6.58 19.18 18.85
C ALA A 138 7.10 19.68 20.19
N SER A 139 8.39 19.48 20.46
CA SER A 139 9.05 20.02 21.66
C SER A 139 10.40 20.65 21.30
N VAL A 140 10.79 21.64 22.11
CA VAL A 140 12.07 22.35 21.98
C VAL A 140 12.89 22.08 23.22
N ILE A 141 14.05 21.45 23.04
CA ILE A 141 14.97 21.09 24.12
C ILE A 141 16.22 21.94 23.98
N THR A 142 16.49 22.80 24.95
CA THR A 142 17.70 23.61 24.99
C THR A 142 18.79 22.86 25.74
N THR A 143 19.91 22.62 25.06
CA THR A 143 21.09 21.95 25.63
C THR A 143 22.29 22.89 25.60
N PRO A 144 23.36 22.62 26.36
CA PRO A 144 24.62 23.38 26.26
C PRO A 144 25.20 23.39 24.84
N ASN A 145 24.86 22.39 24.02
CA ASN A 145 25.37 22.20 22.66
C ASN A 145 24.45 22.80 21.58
N GLY A 146 23.37 23.49 21.97
CA GLY A 146 22.40 24.10 21.07
C GLY A 146 20.95 23.67 21.34
N THR A 147 20.05 24.09 20.46
CA THR A 147 18.62 23.79 20.54
C THR A 147 18.26 22.59 19.68
N ILE A 148 17.55 21.63 20.26
CA ILE A 148 16.99 20.48 19.57
C ILE A 148 15.49 20.72 19.37
N ASN A 149 15.03 20.65 18.13
CA ASN A 149 13.60 20.63 17.82
C ASN A 149 13.24 19.18 17.55
N LEU A 150 12.40 18.60 18.42
CA LEU A 150 12.00 17.22 18.36
C LEU A 150 10.53 17.13 17.94
N TYR A 151 10.28 16.42 16.86
CA TYR A 151 8.94 16.18 16.32
C TYR A 151 8.63 14.71 16.45
N ARG A 152 7.53 14.38 17.12
CA ARG A 152 7.11 13.01 17.35
C ARG A 152 5.75 12.75 16.72
N PHE A 153 5.63 11.66 15.98
CA PHE A 153 4.41 11.32 15.25
C PHE A 153 3.84 10.00 15.73
N LYS A 154 2.52 9.98 15.92
CA LYS A 154 1.76 8.72 16.01
C LYS A 154 1.65 8.10 14.61
N PRO A 155 1.46 6.78 14.49
CA PRO A 155 1.29 6.13 13.19
C PRO A 155 0.21 6.77 12.31
N GLU A 156 -0.96 7.07 12.89
CA GLU A 156 -2.10 7.68 12.22
C GLU A 156 -1.88 9.13 11.74
N ALA A 157 -0.80 9.78 12.19
CA ALA A 157 -0.41 11.14 11.77
C ALA A 157 0.24 11.18 10.37
N ALA A 158 0.31 10.05 9.67
CA ALA A 158 0.76 10.00 8.29
C ALA A 158 -0.08 10.95 7.42
N ALA A 159 0.58 11.89 6.74
CA ALA A 159 -0.04 12.88 5.88
C ALA A 159 -0.45 12.28 4.52
N SER A 160 0.33 11.33 4.01
CA SER A 160 -0.03 10.56 2.82
C SER A 160 0.57 9.16 2.90
N ALA A 161 -0.05 8.22 2.20
CA ALA A 161 0.55 6.92 1.97
C ALA A 161 0.12 6.38 0.61
N ARG A 162 0.92 5.49 0.04
CA ARG A 162 0.64 4.82 -1.22
C ARG A 162 1.28 3.44 -1.24
N PHE A 163 0.51 2.36 -1.35
CA PHE A 163 1.00 0.98 -1.45
C PHE A 163 0.02 0.09 -2.21
N GLU A 164 0.48 -1.08 -2.68
CA GLU A 164 -0.36 -2.08 -3.37
C GLU A 164 -1.55 -2.56 -2.54
N LYS A 165 -1.41 -2.51 -1.22
CA LYS A 165 -2.48 -2.63 -0.25
C LYS A 165 -2.17 -1.75 0.94
N LEU A 166 -3.16 -0.99 1.41
CA LEU A 166 -3.04 -0.15 2.59
C LEU A 166 -4.00 -0.62 3.67
N GLY A 167 -3.60 -0.40 4.92
CA GLY A 167 -4.48 -0.44 6.07
C GLY A 167 -3.95 0.43 7.19
N SER A 168 -4.86 0.87 8.05
CA SER A 168 -4.54 1.72 9.19
C SER A 168 -5.58 1.52 10.29
N GLY A 169 -5.20 1.84 11.51
CA GLY A 169 -6.09 1.90 12.66
C GLY A 169 -5.46 2.73 13.76
N GLU A 170 -6.07 2.73 14.94
CA GLU A 170 -5.47 3.38 16.11
C GLU A 170 -4.13 2.72 16.42
N GLY A 171 -3.04 3.51 16.37
CA GLY A 171 -1.72 3.03 16.71
C GLY A 171 -1.02 2.20 15.64
N TYR A 172 -1.50 2.16 14.39
CA TYR A 172 -0.74 1.56 13.29
C TYR A 172 -1.13 2.07 11.90
N ILE A 173 -0.17 1.99 10.98
CA ILE A 173 -0.36 2.13 9.54
C ILE A 173 0.54 1.14 8.82
N TRP A 174 0.02 0.46 7.81
CA TRP A 174 0.80 -0.51 7.05
C TRP A 174 0.52 -0.43 5.55
N GLY A 175 1.50 -0.87 4.80
CA GLY A 175 1.49 -0.96 3.36
C GLY A 175 2.14 -2.25 2.89
N TYR A 176 1.49 -2.97 1.98
CA TYR A 176 2.04 -4.16 1.34
C TYR A 176 2.68 -3.81 -0.01
N GLY A 177 3.78 -4.46 -0.33
CA GLY A 177 4.49 -4.29 -1.59
C GLY A 177 5.31 -3.00 -1.66
N ALA A 178 5.55 -2.53 -2.89
CA ALA A 178 6.21 -1.26 -3.11
C ALA A 178 5.29 -0.08 -2.79
N GLY A 179 5.84 1.01 -2.27
CA GLY A 179 5.06 2.16 -1.81
C GLY A 179 5.77 3.05 -0.81
N PHE A 180 5.04 3.95 -0.14
CA PHE A 180 5.57 4.80 0.92
C PHE A 180 4.51 5.25 1.94
N VAL A 181 4.98 5.58 3.15
CA VAL A 181 4.25 6.39 4.15
C VAL A 181 4.98 7.71 4.34
N GLU A 182 4.25 8.82 4.40
CA GLU A 182 4.78 10.18 4.53
C GLU A 182 4.30 10.88 5.81
N TYR A 183 5.23 11.53 6.51
CA TYR A 183 4.98 12.43 7.63
C TYR A 183 5.50 13.84 7.30
N ILE A 184 4.91 14.87 7.90
CA ILE A 184 5.28 16.27 7.62
C ILE A 184 5.81 16.92 8.90
N VAL A 185 7.08 17.33 8.89
CA VAL A 185 7.59 18.31 9.85
C VAL A 185 7.11 19.69 9.42
N PRO A 186 6.36 20.42 10.27
CA PRO A 186 5.76 21.70 9.90
C PRO A 186 6.83 22.77 9.67
N ALA A 187 6.41 23.85 9.00
CA ALA A 187 7.25 25.04 8.86
C ALA A 187 7.55 25.65 10.24
N ARG A 188 8.71 26.28 10.37
CA ARG A 188 9.10 27.09 11.52
C ARG A 188 9.21 28.54 11.08
N GLU A 189 8.78 29.46 11.94
CA GLU A 189 8.89 30.89 11.67
C GLU A 189 10.35 31.37 11.65
N GLU A 190 11.21 30.72 12.43
CA GLU A 190 12.59 31.14 12.58
C GLU A 190 13.57 30.35 11.71
N SER A 191 14.38 31.08 10.95
CA SER A 191 15.57 30.51 10.31
C SER A 191 16.68 30.31 11.31
N ARG A 192 17.26 29.11 11.35
CA ARG A 192 18.39 28.77 12.25
C ARG A 192 19.36 27.83 11.55
N LYS A 193 20.64 27.90 11.88
CA LYS A 193 21.62 26.94 11.36
C LYS A 193 21.29 25.54 11.86
N VAL A 194 21.17 24.57 10.96
CA VAL A 194 20.91 23.16 11.27
C VAL A 194 22.20 22.40 11.04
N LYS A 195 22.74 21.82 12.12
CA LYS A 195 23.95 21.00 12.11
C LYS A 195 23.64 19.59 11.63
N SER A 196 22.57 18.99 12.14
CA SER A 196 22.22 17.59 11.88
C SER A 196 20.71 17.37 11.94
N ILE A 197 20.23 16.44 11.13
CA ILE A 197 18.86 15.93 11.18
C ILE A 197 18.95 14.43 11.41
N ILE A 198 18.21 13.94 12.40
CA ILE A 198 18.13 12.51 12.71
C ILE A 198 16.67 12.09 12.58
N VAL A 199 16.42 11.03 11.81
CA VAL A 199 15.08 10.44 11.69
C VAL A 199 15.11 9.07 12.33
N ARG A 200 14.20 8.81 13.27
CA ARG A 200 14.03 7.51 13.91
C ARG A 200 12.64 6.98 13.60
N ALA A 201 12.55 5.69 13.32
CA ALA A 201 11.26 5.04 13.14
C ALA A 201 11.27 3.59 13.62
N HIS A 202 10.20 3.20 14.31
CA HIS A 202 9.83 1.82 14.56
C HIS A 202 9.08 1.30 13.33
N ILE A 203 9.76 0.45 12.56
CA ILE A 203 9.26 -0.08 11.31
C ILE A 203 9.39 -1.59 11.34
N GLN A 204 8.31 -2.28 10.99
CA GLN A 204 8.27 -3.72 10.83
C GLN A 204 7.98 -4.07 9.38
N PRO A 205 8.57 -5.15 8.83
CA PRO A 205 8.18 -5.65 7.51
C PRO A 205 6.74 -6.18 7.52
N VAL A 206 5.97 -5.91 6.45
CA VAL A 206 4.71 -6.63 6.17
C VAL A 206 5.06 -7.75 5.20
N ILE A 207 5.03 -9.01 5.65
CA ILE A 207 5.51 -10.15 4.86
C ILE A 207 4.43 -11.23 4.77
N PRO A 208 4.28 -11.92 3.63
CA PRO A 208 3.42 -13.10 3.52
C PRO A 208 3.78 -14.20 4.53
N SER A 209 2.77 -14.88 5.07
CA SER A 209 2.94 -15.90 6.11
C SER A 209 3.82 -17.09 5.68
N ASP A 210 3.84 -17.38 4.40
CA ASP A 210 4.61 -18.45 3.75
C ASP A 210 6.05 -18.05 3.39
N THR A 211 6.46 -16.80 3.65
CA THR A 211 7.83 -16.35 3.33
C THR A 211 8.87 -17.06 4.21
N PRO A 212 9.90 -17.70 3.61
CA PRO A 212 10.99 -18.35 4.34
C PRO A 212 11.67 -17.39 5.31
N MET A 213 12.06 -17.88 6.50
CA MET A 213 12.65 -17.04 7.55
C MET A 213 13.86 -16.22 7.09
N THR A 214 14.68 -16.76 6.17
CA THR A 214 15.86 -16.10 5.61
C THR A 214 15.53 -14.86 4.75
N MET A 215 14.28 -14.73 4.31
CA MET A 215 13.80 -13.63 3.47
C MET A 215 12.91 -12.65 4.23
N ARG A 216 12.73 -12.82 5.54
CA ARG A 216 11.83 -11.99 6.37
C ARG A 216 12.43 -10.63 6.71
N GLN A 217 12.76 -9.85 5.69
CA GLN A 217 13.26 -8.48 5.82
C GLN A 217 12.75 -7.65 4.65
N THR A 218 12.48 -6.36 4.88
CA THR A 218 12.09 -5.41 3.84
C THR A 218 13.14 -4.32 3.71
N ARG A 219 13.43 -3.84 2.50
CA ARG A 219 14.33 -2.70 2.31
C ARG A 219 13.54 -1.40 2.28
N VAL A 220 13.82 -0.52 3.24
CA VAL A 220 13.17 0.80 3.34
C VAL A 220 14.20 1.89 3.09
N THR A 221 13.86 2.80 2.18
CA THR A 221 14.59 4.02 1.87
C THR A 221 13.95 5.19 2.62
N LEU A 222 14.76 5.98 3.32
CA LEU A 222 14.32 7.27 3.80
C LEU A 222 14.45 8.31 2.67
N ILE A 223 13.36 8.99 2.33
CA ILE A 223 13.36 10.06 1.35
C ILE A 223 12.84 11.33 2.01
N ILE A 224 13.62 12.41 1.99
CA ILE A 224 13.22 13.70 2.56
C ILE A 224 13.10 14.75 1.46
N ASN A 225 11.89 15.28 1.24
CA ASN A 225 11.57 16.20 0.15
C ASN A 225 12.14 15.74 -1.22
N GLY A 226 11.99 14.45 -1.53
CA GLY A 226 12.50 13.84 -2.76
C GLY A 226 14.00 13.48 -2.74
N THR A 227 14.74 13.82 -1.70
CA THR A 227 16.16 13.45 -1.56
C THR A 227 16.28 12.07 -0.90
N ASP A 228 16.95 11.12 -1.56
CA ASP A 228 17.33 9.83 -0.95
C ASP A 228 18.35 10.05 0.18
N CYS A 229 17.98 9.65 1.40
CA CYS A 229 18.77 9.79 2.62
C CYS A 229 19.29 8.43 3.13
N GLY A 230 19.28 7.41 2.26
CA GLY A 230 19.82 6.09 2.54
C GLY A 230 18.75 5.03 2.80
N SER A 231 19.14 3.79 2.54
CA SER A 231 18.31 2.60 2.70
C SER A 231 18.78 1.72 3.86
N ARG A 232 17.84 1.06 4.54
CA ARG A 232 18.12 0.04 5.54
C ARG A 232 17.36 -1.24 5.22
N LEU A 233 17.97 -2.38 5.56
CA LEU A 233 17.32 -3.68 5.51
C LEU A 233 16.73 -3.96 6.89
N ILE A 234 15.41 -3.95 6.98
CA ILE A 234 14.67 -4.03 8.24
C ILE A 234 14.22 -5.47 8.45
N PRO A 235 14.68 -6.15 9.51
CA PRO A 235 14.25 -7.51 9.81
C PRO A 235 12.90 -7.56 10.52
N VAL A 236 12.27 -8.75 10.51
CA VAL A 236 11.19 -9.05 11.44
C VAL A 236 11.73 -9.03 12.86
N GLU A 237 11.04 -8.30 13.73
CA GLU A 237 11.36 -8.19 15.15
C GLU A 237 11.10 -9.50 15.89
N GLN A 238 11.88 -9.72 16.95
CA GLN A 238 11.55 -10.78 17.91
C GLN A 238 10.47 -10.27 18.87
N PRO A 239 9.62 -11.15 19.42
CA PRO A 239 8.63 -10.75 20.41
C PRO A 239 9.27 -9.94 21.55
N ARG A 240 8.64 -8.84 21.95
CA ARG A 240 9.07 -7.94 23.05
C ARG A 240 10.37 -7.14 22.81
N THR A 241 10.89 -7.13 21.59
CA THR A 241 12.02 -6.26 21.22
C THR A 241 11.60 -5.34 20.08
N ALA A 242 11.53 -4.04 20.34
CA ALA A 242 11.32 -3.05 19.30
C ALA A 242 12.67 -2.65 18.67
N LEU A 243 12.76 -2.68 17.35
CA LEU A 243 13.94 -2.28 16.59
C LEU A 243 13.73 -0.89 15.98
N ILE A 244 14.26 0.12 16.65
CA ILE A 244 14.24 1.49 16.15
C ILE A 244 15.30 1.65 15.05
N GLN A 245 14.85 2.01 13.86
CA GLN A 245 15.71 2.34 12.74
C GLN A 245 16.07 3.83 12.78
N GLU A 246 17.36 4.15 12.75
CA GLU A 246 17.85 5.53 12.79
C GLU A 246 18.54 5.90 11.48
N TRP A 247 18.20 7.04 10.88
CA TRP A 247 18.90 7.62 9.75
C TRP A 247 19.54 8.94 10.16
N GLN A 248 20.84 9.05 9.93
CA GLN A 248 21.60 10.29 10.03
C GLN A 248 21.54 10.97 8.65
N VAL A 249 20.94 12.16 8.59
CA VAL A 249 20.69 12.84 7.31
C VAL A 249 21.81 13.84 7.03
N ASP A 250 22.74 13.44 6.17
CA ASP A 250 23.91 14.25 5.83
C ASP A 250 23.67 15.23 4.65
N SER A 251 22.55 15.08 3.95
CA SER A 251 22.21 15.89 2.77
C SER A 251 22.21 17.39 3.08
N LEU A 252 23.07 18.13 2.37
CA LEU A 252 23.16 19.58 2.50
C LEU A 252 21.86 20.27 2.06
N LEU A 253 21.20 19.77 1.00
CA LEU A 253 19.94 20.34 0.51
C LEU A 253 18.83 20.25 1.55
N VAL A 254 18.70 19.10 2.21
CA VAL A 254 17.72 18.90 3.28
C VAL A 254 18.02 19.81 4.48
N ARG A 255 19.29 19.90 4.89
CA ARG A 255 19.71 20.79 5.99
C ARG A 255 19.48 22.28 5.69
N LEU A 256 19.81 22.74 4.48
CA LEU A 256 19.57 24.13 4.06
C LEU A 256 18.08 24.47 4.07
N ARG A 257 17.23 23.54 3.62
CA ARG A 257 15.78 23.69 3.67
C ARG A 257 15.29 23.80 5.12
N ALA A 258 15.70 22.88 5.98
CA ALA A 258 15.37 22.91 7.40
C ALA A 258 15.86 24.20 8.07
N SER A 259 17.04 24.69 7.68
CA SER A 259 17.61 25.94 8.18
C SER A 259 16.80 27.17 7.83
N ARG A 260 16.08 27.16 6.71
CA ARG A 260 15.15 28.21 6.30
C ARG A 260 13.78 28.10 6.97
N GLY A 261 13.60 27.16 7.91
CA GLY A 261 12.32 26.91 8.55
C GLY A 261 11.27 26.30 7.61
N GLN A 262 11.67 25.81 6.44
CA GLN A 262 10.73 25.21 5.49
C GLN A 262 10.30 23.81 5.95
N PRO A 263 9.06 23.38 5.64
CA PRO A 263 8.55 22.08 6.06
C PRO A 263 9.33 20.95 5.39
N LEU A 264 9.42 19.81 6.08
CA LEU A 264 10.07 18.61 5.59
C LEU A 264 9.05 17.48 5.41
N SER A 265 8.91 17.00 4.18
CA SER A 265 8.22 15.73 3.90
C SER A 265 9.19 14.58 4.17
N ILE A 266 8.84 13.69 5.08
CA ILE A 266 9.62 12.55 5.54
C ILE A 266 8.91 11.29 5.04
N ARG A 267 9.50 10.60 4.06
CA ARG A 267 8.94 9.38 3.48
C ARG A 267 9.77 8.15 3.84
N PHE A 268 9.08 7.12 4.32
CA PHE A 268 9.63 5.77 4.40
C PHE A 268 9.10 4.99 3.19
N ALA A 269 9.99 4.66 2.26
CA ALA A 269 9.62 4.08 0.97
C ALA A 269 10.18 2.67 0.78
N VAL A 270 9.35 1.76 0.31
CA VAL A 270 9.75 0.47 -0.27
C VAL A 270 9.75 0.65 -1.78
N LYS A 271 10.93 0.66 -2.39
CA LYS A 271 11.04 0.89 -3.84
C LYS A 271 10.70 -0.38 -4.62
N VAL A 272 10.18 -0.20 -5.83
CA VAL A 272 9.84 -1.30 -6.76
C VAL A 272 11.07 -2.11 -7.17
N ASP A 273 12.24 -1.49 -7.20
CA ASP A 273 13.54 -2.09 -7.56
C ASP A 273 14.32 -2.59 -6.34
N ALA A 274 13.72 -2.55 -5.14
CA ALA A 274 14.34 -3.10 -3.95
C ALA A 274 14.47 -4.63 -4.08
N ASP A 275 15.57 -5.17 -3.55
CA ASP A 275 15.82 -6.61 -3.45
C ASP A 275 14.74 -7.37 -2.66
N ARG A 276 14.05 -6.68 -1.74
CA ARG A 276 12.98 -7.23 -0.89
C ARG A 276 11.84 -6.23 -0.71
N PRO A 277 10.93 -6.10 -1.69
CA PRO A 277 9.90 -5.06 -1.69
C PRO A 277 8.60 -5.52 -1.00
N PHE A 278 8.69 -6.14 0.19
CA PHE A 278 7.51 -6.78 0.81
C PHE A 278 6.47 -5.79 1.35
N GLY A 279 6.88 -4.58 1.72
CA GLY A 279 6.04 -3.60 2.41
C GLY A 279 6.57 -3.22 3.77
N LEU A 280 5.87 -2.34 4.47
CA LEU A 280 6.23 -1.88 5.81
C LEU A 280 5.01 -1.60 6.68
N ASN A 281 5.19 -1.68 7.99
CA ASN A 281 4.25 -1.35 9.04
C ASN A 281 4.94 -0.38 10.00
N ILE A 282 4.26 0.70 10.36
CA ILE A 282 4.65 1.62 11.42
C ILE A 282 3.56 1.49 12.48
N SER A 283 3.93 1.04 13.68
CA SER A 283 2.98 0.82 14.76
C SER A 283 3.50 1.35 16.08
N ASN A 284 2.57 1.51 17.02
CA ASN A 284 2.90 1.64 18.43
C ASN A 284 3.79 0.48 18.89
N TRP A 285 4.41 0.70 20.04
CA TRP A 285 5.34 -0.24 20.65
C TRP A 285 4.67 -1.58 20.97
N PRO A 286 5.40 -2.70 20.85
CA PRO A 286 4.89 -3.99 21.26
C PRO A 286 4.52 -3.98 22.76
N GLU A 287 3.52 -4.77 23.12
CA GLU A 287 3.06 -4.88 24.50
C GLU A 287 4.23 -5.26 25.44
N GLY A 288 4.37 -4.52 26.53
CA GLY A 288 5.45 -4.69 27.51
C GLY A 288 6.77 -3.97 27.17
N PHE A 289 6.86 -3.23 26.06
CA PHE A 289 7.99 -2.35 25.79
C PHE A 289 7.85 -1.02 26.54
N ASP A 290 8.86 -0.67 27.33
CA ASP A 290 8.93 0.64 27.99
C ASP A 290 9.46 1.70 27.02
N ALA A 291 8.57 2.55 26.55
CA ALA A 291 8.89 3.56 25.55
C ALA A 291 9.44 4.86 26.15
N HIS A 292 9.36 5.09 27.47
CA HIS A 292 9.83 6.31 28.14
C HIS A 292 9.49 7.65 27.42
N GLU A 293 8.33 7.73 26.74
CA GLU A 293 7.81 8.84 25.90
C GLU A 293 8.16 8.84 24.39
N ALA A 294 8.97 7.90 23.90
CA ALA A 294 9.27 7.78 22.48
C ALA A 294 7.99 7.49 21.67
N LYS A 295 7.88 8.08 20.48
CA LYS A 295 6.83 7.74 19.50
C LYS A 295 7.40 6.90 18.37
N PRO A 296 6.56 6.16 17.63
CA PRO A 296 7.00 5.29 16.54
C PRO A 296 7.76 6.02 15.43
N VAL A 297 7.57 7.33 15.24
CA VAL A 297 8.39 8.13 14.33
C VAL A 297 8.84 9.40 15.04
N GLU A 298 10.13 9.69 14.97
CA GLU A 298 10.73 10.90 15.53
C GLU A 298 11.64 11.58 14.50
N VAL A 299 11.59 12.91 14.46
CA VAL A 299 12.50 13.74 13.68
C VAL A 299 13.16 14.74 14.60
N GLU A 300 14.47 14.69 14.66
CA GLU A 300 15.29 15.54 15.49
C GLU A 300 16.07 16.52 14.61
N VAL A 301 15.87 17.82 14.82
CA VAL A 301 16.57 18.89 14.09
C VAL A 301 17.43 19.67 15.09
N ARG A 302 18.76 19.53 14.97
CA ARG A 302 19.78 20.21 15.79
C ARG A 302 20.50 21.30 15.01
#